data_AF-H0EHD9-F1
#
_entry.id   AF-H0EHD9-F1
#
_cell.length_a   1.000
_cell.length_b   1.000
_cell.length_c   1.000
_cell.angle_alpha   90.00
_cell.angle_beta   90.00
_cell.angle_gamma   90.00
#
_symmetry.space_group_name_H-M   'P 1'
#
loop_
_entity.id
_entity.type
_entity.pdbx_description
1 polymer ?
#
loop_
_entity_poly.entity_id
_entity_poly.type
_entity_poly.pdbx_seq_one_letter_code
_entity_poly.pdbx_strand_id
1 'polypeptide(L)' 'MSYYFAIIGTLDNPLFEYEFGTAKQGGDGIARFAEQARHMNQFIVHSSLDIVEEVQWGSI' A
#
# COMPACT_ATOMS: atom_id res chain seq x y z
N MET A 1 11.92 -2.98 8.62
CA MET A 1 11.05 -3.12 7.42
C MET A 1 9.95 -2.06 7.50
N SER A 2 9.61 -1.45 6.36
CA SER A 2 8.59 -0.40 6.25
C SER A 2 7.38 -0.95 5.49
N TYR A 3 6.18 -0.63 5.93
CA TYR A 3 4.92 -1.06 5.33
C TYR A 3 4.07 0.16 4.97
N TYR A 4 3.37 0.05 3.85
CA TYR A 4 2.41 1.03 3.37
C TYR A 4 1.06 0.32 3.29
N PHE A 5 0.06 0.89 3.96
CA PHE A 5 -1.30 0.39 4.01
C PHE A 5 -2.23 1.44 3.43
N ALA A 6 -3.11 1.01 2.54
CA ALA A 6 -4.11 1.87 1.92
C ALA A 6 -5.48 1.17 1.93
N ILE A 7 -6.54 1.95 2.13
CA ILE A 7 -7.93 1.54 1.92
C ILE A 7 -8.42 2.23 0.65
N ILE A 8 -8.84 1.44 -0.33
CA ILE A 8 -9.31 1.95 -1.63
C ILE A 8 -10.84 1.88 -1.67
N GLY A 9 -11.47 2.97 -2.10
CA GLY A 9 -12.90 3.07 -2.28
C GLY A 9 -13.36 2.40 -3.57
N THR A 10 -14.67 2.35 -3.79
CA THR A 10 -15.27 1.70 -4.98
C THR A 10 -15.08 2.47 -6.29
N LEU A 11 -14.46 3.66 -6.25
CA LEU A 11 -14.14 4.49 -7.41
C LEU A 11 -12.61 4.61 -7.59
N ASP A 12 -11.87 3.60 -7.12
CA ASP A 12 -10.40 3.52 -7.15
C ASP A 12 -9.67 4.70 -6.49
N ASN A 13 -10.37 5.43 -5.62
CA ASN A 13 -9.82 6.54 -4.87
C ASN A 13 -9.32 6.07 -3.49
N PRO A 14 -8.14 6.53 -3.03
CA PRO A 14 -7.69 6.22 -1.68
C PRO A 14 -8.61 6.92 -0.66
N LEU A 15 -9.13 6.16 0.29
CA LEU A 15 -9.92 6.64 1.42
C LEU A 15 -9.05 6.84 2.67
N PHE A 16 -7.98 6.07 2.79
CA PHE A 16 -7.05 6.11 3.91
C PHE A 16 -5.67 5.60 3.49
N GLU A 17 -4.62 6.22 4.01
CA GLU A 17 -3.22 5.84 3.78
C GLU A 17 -2.47 5.88 5.12
N TYR A 18 -1.63 4.88 5.38
CA TYR A 18 -0.80 4.82 6.59
C TYR A 18 0.52 4.10 6.34
N GLU A 19 1.59 4.70 6.87
CA GLU A 19 2.93 4.14 6.82
C GLU A 19 3.35 3.70 8.23
N PHE A 20 3.82 2.46 8.36
CA PHE A 20 4.29 1.93 9.64
C PHE A 20 5.49 1.01 9.50
N GLY A 21 6.33 0.99 10.52
CA GLY A 21 7.48 0.11 10.62
C GLY A 21 7.15 -1.16 11.41
N THR A 22 8.09 -2.11 11.41
CA THR A 22 8.03 -3.27 12.30
C THR A 22 8.76 -3.01 13.61
N ALA A 23 8.13 -3.40 14.72
CA ALA A 23 8.75 -3.40 16.04
C ALA A 23 9.94 -4.38 16.15
N LYS A 24 9.99 -5.42 15.30
CA LYS A 24 11.05 -6.45 15.33
C LYS A 24 12.39 -5.97 14.77
N GLN A 25 12.40 -4.91 13.95
CA GLN A 25 13.60 -4.44 13.25
C GLN A 25 13.66 -2.91 13.31
N GLY A 26 14.07 -2.38 14.48
CA GLY A 26 14.20 -0.95 14.74
C GLY A 26 13.53 -0.48 16.04
N GLY A 27 12.55 -1.23 16.56
CA GLY A 27 11.95 -1.02 17.88
C GLY A 27 11.04 0.19 18.04
N ASP A 28 11.00 1.12 17.08
CA ASP A 28 10.26 2.38 17.14
C ASP A 28 8.92 2.33 16.38
N GLY A 29 8.69 1.31 15.54
CA GLY A 29 7.49 1.21 14.71
C GLY A 29 7.40 2.28 13.61
N ILE A 30 8.49 3.01 13.36
CA ILE A 30 8.52 4.11 12.40
C ILE A 30 8.86 3.56 11.01
N ALA A 31 8.02 3.86 10.02
CA ALA A 31 8.34 3.59 8.63
C ALA A 31 9.50 4.49 8.17
N ARG A 32 10.50 3.88 7.55
CA ARG A 32 11.62 4.56 6.92
C ARG A 32 11.51 4.39 5.42
N PHE A 33 10.60 5.13 4.81
CA PHE A 33 10.51 5.24 3.36
C PHE A 33 11.43 6.37 2.88
N ALA A 34 12.09 6.17 1.74
CA ALA A 34 12.74 7.27 1.03
C ALA A 34 11.65 8.26 0.56
N GLU A 35 11.96 9.54 0.45
CA GLU A 35 10.97 10.56 0.08
C GLU A 35 10.29 10.26 -1.27
N GLN A 36 11.05 9.73 -2.24
CA GLN A 36 10.56 9.32 -3.55
C GLN A 36 9.62 8.11 -3.47
N ALA A 37 9.75 7.30 -2.42
CA ALA A 37 8.95 6.10 -2.26
C ALA A 37 7.48 6.41 -1.97
N ARG A 38 7.14 7.59 -1.43
CA ARG A 38 5.73 7.97 -1.20
C ARG A 38 4.92 7.99 -2.50
N HIS A 39 5.43 8.68 -3.53
CA HIS A 39 4.78 8.72 -4.84
C HIS A 39 4.78 7.35 -5.53
N MET A 40 5.86 6.60 -5.34
CA MET A 40 5.99 5.26 -5.90
C MET A 40 5.01 4.27 -5.25
N ASN A 41 4.77 4.37 -3.94
CA ASN A 41 3.82 3.52 -3.21
C ASN A 41 2.40 3.70 -3.75
N GLN A 42 1.98 4.95 -4.02
CA GLN A 42 0.67 5.24 -4.62
C GLN A 42 0.53 4.64 -6.01
N PHE A 43 1.57 4.77 -6.85
CA PHE A 43 1.60 4.15 -8.18
C PHE A 43 1.51 2.62 -8.10
N ILE A 44 2.31 2.01 -7.21
CA ILE A 44 2.32 0.56 -7.00
C ILE A 44 0.93 0.06 -6.57
N VAL A 45 0.31 0.71 -5.57
CA VAL A 45 -1.02 0.32 -5.10
C VAL A 45 -2.06 0.44 -6.21
N HIS A 46 -2.06 1.54 -6.97
CA HIS A 46 -2.99 1.71 -8.08
C HIS A 46 -2.82 0.61 -9.14
N SER A 47 -1.57 0.32 -9.57
CA SER A 47 -1.30 -0.77 -10.53
C SER A 47 -1.63 -2.17 -9.99
N SER A 48 -1.70 -2.33 -8.67
CA SER A 48 -2.04 -3.61 -8.05
C SER A 48 -3.55 -3.87 -8.04
N LEU A 49 -4.39 -2.85 -8.25
CA LEU A 49 -5.85 -3.00 -8.27
C LEU A 49 -6.31 -3.90 -9.42
N ASP A 50 -5.72 -3.74 -10.60
CA ASP A 50 -6.02 -4.57 -11.78
C ASP A 50 -5.81 -6.06 -11.47
N ILE A 51 -4.71 -6.39 -10.78
CA ILE A 51 -4.38 -7.77 -10.38
C ILE A 51 -5.39 -8.29 -9.36
N VAL A 52 -5.78 -7.46 -8.39
CA VAL A 52 -6.78 -7.85 -7.38
C VAL A 52 -8.14 -8.10 -8.04
N GLU A 53 -8.55 -7.25 -8.97
CA GLU A 53 -9.79 -7.41 -9.73
C GLU A 53 -9.80 -8.74 -10.50
N GLU A 54 -8.73 -9.03 -11.24
CA GLU A 54 -8.58 -10.28 -12.00
C GLU A 54 -8.65 -11.51 -11.08
N VAL A 55 -7.92 -11.51 -9.97
CA VAL A 55 -7.90 -12.65 -9.05
C VAL A 55 -9.25 -12.83 -8.35
N GLN A 56 -9.89 -11.73 -7.95
CA GLN A 56 -11.12 -11.78 -7.17
C GLN A 56 -12.32 -12.18 -8.04
N TRP A 57 -12.41 -11.67 -9.27
CA TRP A 57 -13.59 -11.83 -10.14
C TRP A 57 -13.34 -12.53 -11.48
N GLY A 58 -12.09 -12.68 -11.92
CA GLY A 58 -11.73 -13.32 -13.19
C GLY A 58 -11.67 -14.86 -13.14
N SER A 59 -11.93 -15.47 -11.98
CA SER A 59 -11.85 -16.93 -11.79
C SER A 59 -13.19 -17.67 -12.04
N ILE A 60 -14.02 -17.17 -12.95
CA ILE A 60 -15.26 -17.82 -13.43
C ILE A 60 -14.99 -18.67 -14.68
#